data_AF-A0A947Z984-F1
#
_entry.id   AF-A0A947Z984-F1
#
_cell.length_a   1.000
_cell.length_b   1.000
_cell.length_c   1.000
_cell.angle_alpha   90.00
_cell.angle_beta   90.00
_cell.angle_gamma   90.00
#
_symmetry.space_group_name_H-M   'P 1'
#
loop_
_entity.id
_entity.type
_entity.pdbx_description
1 polymer ?
#
loop_
_entity_poly.entity_id
_entity_poly.type
_entity_poly.pdbx_seq_one_letter_code
_entity_poly.pdbx_strand_id
1 'polypeptide(L)'
;MRPPGKSSESKGTSVLAVVTLLLTLLAAFYAVAIHGKIIDRRYTGFTLDGECRIKNLETSHGEISVGDRLTTWRQRDNSGSVTSVFGWIKTTERLDYGRVDLVFQKKDSTSVTVPWEIRRPPVWPKLGYTLLPLIVCIIALVLLLQRRREGEIYYLMVITLGATYILALSYTNLDAIAASPFYLISFLVWNVLAPPSLLLFFLHYPYKKRGATLPFSALMYLPALISFVVTSFLYVRFYFAPTPHNQETLLFVGRLLIPGTNFLYGLGMVWAIFHSLFRGPSYERPRMILV
;
A
#
# COMPACT_ATOMS: atom_id res chain seq x y z
N MET A 1 28.32 50.71 -6.13
CA MET A 1 28.13 49.55 -5.22
C MET A 1 26.81 48.86 -5.60
N ARG A 2 26.87 47.69 -6.24
CA ARG A 2 25.69 46.84 -6.50
C ARG A 2 25.57 45.83 -5.36
N PRO A 3 24.39 45.57 -4.78
CA PRO A 3 24.25 44.43 -3.88
C PRO A 3 24.34 43.13 -4.70
N PRO A 4 25.04 42.10 -4.19
CA PRO A 4 25.13 40.82 -4.87
C PRO A 4 23.79 40.08 -4.79
N GLY A 5 23.45 39.42 -5.89
CA GLY A 5 22.15 38.81 -6.12
C GLY A 5 21.78 37.69 -5.16
N LYS A 6 20.53 37.73 -4.70
CA LYS A 6 19.76 36.57 -4.27
C LYS A 6 18.73 36.28 -5.35
N SER A 7 18.94 35.26 -6.18
CA SER A 7 17.88 34.81 -7.09
C SER A 7 17.87 33.33 -7.50
N SER A 8 18.75 32.46 -6.96
CA SER A 8 18.69 31.03 -7.27
C SER A 8 17.99 30.16 -6.21
N GLU A 9 17.95 30.55 -4.93
CA GLU A 9 17.31 29.75 -3.86
C GLU A 9 15.77 29.75 -3.90
N SER A 10 15.13 30.76 -4.52
CA SER A 10 13.65 30.86 -4.51
C SER A 10 12.97 29.99 -5.57
N LYS A 11 13.70 29.48 -6.58
CA LYS A 11 13.11 28.64 -7.64
C LYS A 11 12.98 27.18 -7.20
N GLY A 12 13.97 26.61 -6.52
CA GLY A 12 13.93 25.22 -6.06
C GLY A 12 12.83 24.93 -5.03
N THR A 13 12.60 25.87 -4.11
CA THR A 13 11.53 25.80 -3.11
C THR A 13 10.13 25.83 -3.73
N SER A 14 9.95 26.54 -4.85
CA SER A 14 8.66 26.59 -5.56
C SER A 14 8.28 25.26 -6.23
N VAL A 15 9.25 24.58 -6.86
CA VAL A 15 9.00 23.29 -7.55
C VAL A 15 8.72 22.18 -6.55
N LEU A 16 9.52 22.09 -5.48
CA LEU A 16 9.31 21.07 -4.44
C LEU A 16 7.95 21.24 -3.76
N ALA A 17 7.54 22.47 -3.46
CA ALA A 17 6.24 22.75 -2.87
C ALA A 17 5.07 22.33 -3.79
N VAL A 18 5.18 22.60 -5.09
CA VAL A 18 4.17 22.17 -6.09
C VAL A 18 4.12 20.64 -6.18
N VAL A 19 5.27 19.96 -6.24
CA VAL A 19 5.34 18.49 -6.28
C VAL A 19 4.73 17.88 -5.02
N THR A 20 5.07 18.39 -3.83
CA THR A 20 4.47 17.90 -2.57
C THR A 20 2.97 18.12 -2.53
N LEU A 21 2.48 19.28 -2.99
CA LEU A 21 1.04 19.55 -3.06
C LEU A 21 0.34 18.55 -3.98
N LEU A 22 0.88 18.31 -5.18
CA LEU A 22 0.31 17.36 -6.14
C LEU A 22 0.30 15.93 -5.59
N LEU A 23 1.39 15.48 -4.97
CA LEU A 23 1.45 14.16 -4.33
C LEU A 23 0.45 14.03 -3.19
N THR A 24 0.26 15.09 -2.40
CA THR A 24 -0.71 15.10 -1.29
C THR A 24 -2.14 15.00 -1.83
N LEU A 25 -2.48 15.76 -2.88
CA LEU A 25 -3.79 15.69 -3.53
C LEU A 25 -4.04 14.31 -4.14
N LEU A 26 -3.02 13.72 -4.78
CA LEU A 26 -3.10 12.38 -5.35
C LEU A 26 -3.31 11.33 -4.26
N ALA A 27 -2.61 11.44 -3.12
CA ALA A 27 -2.80 10.55 -1.97
C ALA A 27 -4.22 10.67 -1.42
N ALA A 28 -4.74 11.89 -1.25
CA ALA A 28 -6.10 12.12 -0.77
C ALA A 28 -7.15 11.53 -1.71
N PHE A 29 -7.02 11.77 -3.03
CA PHE A 29 -7.91 11.18 -4.03
C PHE A 29 -7.89 9.65 -4.00
N TYR A 30 -6.68 9.07 -3.97
CA TYR A 30 -6.52 7.62 -3.92
C TYR A 30 -7.10 7.02 -2.63
N ALA A 31 -6.93 7.70 -1.50
CA ALA A 31 -7.53 7.30 -0.23
C ALA A 31 -9.05 7.24 -0.33
N VAL A 32 -9.69 8.31 -0.81
CA VAL A 32 -11.15 8.36 -1.01
C VAL A 32 -11.61 7.24 -1.94
N ALA A 33 -10.90 7.03 -3.05
CA ALA A 33 -11.21 5.98 -4.01
C ALA A 33 -11.10 4.58 -3.39
N ILE A 34 -10.09 4.30 -2.56
CA ILE A 34 -9.97 3.03 -1.82
C ILE A 34 -11.13 2.89 -0.84
N HIS A 35 -11.50 3.94 -0.10
CA HIS A 35 -12.61 3.86 0.86
C HIS A 35 -13.93 3.54 0.17
N GLY A 36 -14.21 4.20 -0.96
CA GLY A 36 -15.37 3.85 -1.79
C GLY A 36 -15.34 2.37 -2.20
N LYS A 37 -14.17 1.88 -2.64
CA LYS A 37 -14.00 0.46 -3.00
C LYS A 37 -14.17 -0.50 -1.82
N ILE A 38 -13.70 -0.13 -0.63
CA ILE A 38 -13.85 -0.94 0.59
C ILE A 38 -15.32 -1.03 1.01
N ILE A 39 -16.05 0.09 0.92
CA ILE A 39 -17.47 0.17 1.27
C ILE A 39 -18.32 -0.70 0.33
N ASP A 40 -18.00 -0.68 -0.96
CA ASP A 40 -18.73 -1.46 -1.96
C ASP A 40 -18.25 -2.93 -2.05
N ARG A 41 -17.23 -3.32 -1.27
CA ARG A 41 -16.71 -4.69 -1.30
C ARG A 41 -17.82 -5.69 -0.97
N ARG A 42 -17.90 -6.76 -1.76
CA ARG A 42 -18.75 -7.92 -1.49
C ARG A 42 -18.05 -8.87 -0.52
N TYR A 43 -18.79 -9.37 0.46
CA TYR A 43 -18.27 -10.20 1.53
C TYR A 43 -18.86 -11.61 1.50
N THR A 44 -17.97 -12.59 1.59
CA THR A 44 -18.32 -14.02 1.55
C THR A 44 -18.12 -14.73 2.88
N GLY A 45 -17.47 -14.14 3.89
CA GLY A 45 -17.28 -14.80 5.20
C GLY A 45 -16.36 -16.04 5.19
N PHE A 46 -15.58 -16.23 4.13
CA PHE A 46 -14.52 -17.24 4.05
C PHE A 46 -13.34 -16.72 3.21
N THR A 47 -12.17 -17.31 3.41
CA THR A 47 -10.96 -17.04 2.62
C THR A 47 -10.49 -18.30 1.91
N LEU A 48 -9.91 -18.12 0.72
CA LEU A 48 -9.37 -19.21 -0.10
C LEU A 48 -7.84 -19.17 -0.13
N ASP A 49 -7.22 -20.35 -0.18
CA ASP A 49 -5.80 -20.50 -0.51
C ASP A 49 -5.58 -20.51 -2.04
N GLY A 50 -4.32 -20.56 -2.48
CA GLY A 50 -3.95 -20.50 -3.90
C GLY A 50 -4.60 -21.57 -4.80
N GLU A 51 -5.09 -22.67 -4.24
CA GLU A 51 -5.77 -23.76 -4.97
C GLU A 51 -7.30 -23.60 -4.97
N CYS A 52 -7.81 -22.46 -4.47
CA CYS A 52 -9.22 -22.18 -4.21
C CYS A 52 -9.82 -23.05 -3.11
N ARG A 53 -9.01 -23.54 -2.16
CA ARG A 53 -9.52 -24.28 -0.99
C ARG A 53 -9.84 -23.34 0.15
N ILE A 54 -10.88 -23.64 0.90
CA ILE A 54 -11.26 -22.88 2.09
C ILE A 54 -10.12 -22.95 3.10
N LYS A 55 -9.55 -21.79 3.42
CA LYS A 55 -8.51 -21.63 4.46
C LYS A 55 -9.14 -21.28 5.80
N ASN A 56 -10.00 -20.27 5.82
CA ASN A 56 -10.76 -19.85 7.01
C ASN A 56 -12.24 -19.74 6.66
N LEU A 57 -13.10 -20.09 7.62
CA LEU A 57 -14.54 -20.04 7.52
C LEU A 57 -15.09 -19.37 8.79
N GLU A 58 -15.79 -18.25 8.65
CA GLU A 58 -16.26 -17.46 9.81
C GLU A 58 -17.56 -18.00 10.41
N THR A 59 -18.39 -18.61 9.58
CA THR A 59 -19.67 -19.22 9.96
C THR A 59 -19.64 -20.70 9.69
N SER A 60 -19.94 -21.50 10.69
CA SER A 60 -20.11 -22.95 10.55
C SER A 60 -21.29 -23.25 9.62
N HIS A 61 -20.98 -23.56 8.36
CA HIS A 61 -21.92 -24.22 7.45
C HIS A 61 -21.65 -25.72 7.53
N GLY A 62 -22.60 -26.50 8.07
CA GLY A 62 -22.41 -27.93 8.31
C GLY A 62 -22.12 -28.79 7.06
N GLU A 63 -22.28 -28.21 5.88
CA GLU A 63 -22.06 -28.87 4.59
C GLU A 63 -20.65 -28.68 4.02
N ILE A 64 -19.89 -27.70 4.52
CA ILE A 64 -18.54 -27.35 4.02
C ILE A 64 -17.53 -27.26 5.17
N SER A 65 -16.26 -27.48 4.86
CA SER A 65 -15.18 -27.50 5.83
C SER A 65 -13.89 -26.90 5.28
N VAL A 66 -12.97 -26.56 6.19
CA VAL A 66 -11.62 -26.12 5.81
C VAL A 66 -10.93 -27.21 4.96
N GLY A 67 -10.43 -26.79 3.81
CA GLY A 67 -9.81 -27.63 2.79
C GLY A 67 -10.71 -28.02 1.61
N ASP A 68 -12.03 -27.79 1.70
CA ASP A 68 -12.94 -27.97 0.55
C ASP A 68 -12.64 -26.92 -0.52
N ARG A 69 -12.76 -27.31 -1.79
CA ARG A 69 -12.37 -26.48 -2.93
C ARG A 69 -13.58 -25.83 -3.57
N LEU A 70 -13.59 -24.50 -3.69
CA LEU A 70 -14.60 -23.80 -4.46
C LEU A 70 -14.35 -24.04 -5.96
N THR A 71 -15.34 -24.58 -6.67
CA THR A 71 -15.21 -24.93 -8.10
C THR A 71 -16.12 -24.12 -9.00
N THR A 72 -17.34 -23.78 -8.56
CA THR A 72 -18.33 -23.10 -9.40
C THR A 72 -19.19 -22.17 -8.56
N TRP A 73 -19.76 -21.15 -9.19
CA TRP A 73 -20.77 -20.27 -8.60
C TRP A 73 -21.95 -20.09 -9.57
N ARG A 74 -23.13 -19.81 -9.02
CA ARG A 74 -24.34 -19.51 -9.78
C ARG A 74 -25.17 -18.43 -9.07
N GLN A 75 -25.56 -17.40 -9.81
CA GLN A 75 -26.47 -16.36 -9.33
C GLN A 75 -27.45 -15.98 -10.45
N ARG A 76 -28.74 -16.21 -10.22
CA ARG A 76 -29.79 -16.04 -11.24
C ARG A 76 -29.42 -16.82 -12.52
N ASP A 77 -29.36 -16.14 -13.66
CA ASP A 77 -29.04 -16.71 -14.97
C ASP A 77 -27.53 -16.75 -15.27
N ASN A 78 -26.68 -16.29 -14.34
CA ASN A 78 -25.24 -16.24 -14.53
C ASN A 78 -24.55 -17.35 -13.72
N SER A 79 -23.52 -17.95 -14.31
CA SER A 79 -22.69 -18.96 -13.64
C SER A 79 -21.27 -18.94 -14.19
N GLY A 80 -20.33 -19.46 -13.41
CA GLY A 80 -18.95 -19.53 -13.85
C GLY A 80 -18.10 -20.46 -12.99
N SER A 81 -17.03 -20.96 -13.59
CA SER A 81 -16.02 -21.75 -12.88
C SER A 81 -15.08 -20.86 -12.07
N VAL A 82 -14.65 -21.35 -10.92
CA VAL A 82 -13.62 -20.76 -10.08
C VAL A 82 -12.31 -21.53 -10.28
N THR A 83 -11.42 -20.95 -11.08
CA THR A 83 -10.13 -21.58 -11.43
C THR A 83 -8.95 -21.01 -10.65
N SER A 84 -9.12 -19.83 -10.06
CA SER A 84 -8.12 -19.15 -9.23
C SER A 84 -8.78 -18.29 -8.17
N VAL A 85 -8.08 -18.06 -7.05
CA VAL A 85 -8.53 -17.12 -6.00
C VAL A 85 -8.76 -15.74 -6.57
N PHE A 86 -7.88 -15.30 -7.46
CA PHE A 86 -8.01 -14.00 -8.09
C PHE A 86 -9.26 -13.91 -8.97
N GLY A 87 -9.53 -14.95 -9.77
CA GLY A 87 -10.75 -15.06 -10.54
C GLY A 87 -11.99 -15.02 -9.65
N TRP A 88 -11.93 -15.68 -8.48
CA TRP A 88 -13.00 -15.60 -7.48
C TRP A 88 -13.20 -14.18 -6.96
N ILE A 89 -12.15 -13.51 -6.46
CA ILE A 89 -12.27 -12.15 -5.92
C ILE A 89 -12.85 -11.19 -6.97
N LYS A 90 -12.38 -11.26 -8.23
CA LYS A 90 -12.92 -10.46 -9.35
C LYS A 90 -14.38 -10.78 -9.64
N THR A 91 -14.76 -12.06 -9.54
CA THR A 91 -16.15 -12.49 -9.70
C THR A 91 -17.00 -11.91 -8.59
N THR A 92 -16.54 -11.98 -7.33
CA THR A 92 -17.30 -11.50 -6.18
C THR A 92 -17.62 -10.01 -6.31
N GLU A 93 -16.74 -9.18 -6.88
CA GLU A 93 -17.03 -7.75 -7.15
C GLU A 93 -18.18 -7.53 -8.14
N ARG A 94 -18.49 -8.51 -9.00
CA ARG A 94 -19.56 -8.44 -10.00
C ARG A 94 -20.87 -9.06 -9.54
N LEU A 95 -20.87 -9.76 -8.41
CA LEU A 95 -22.07 -10.40 -7.87
C LEU A 95 -22.98 -9.36 -7.21
N ASP A 96 -24.27 -9.55 -7.39
CA ASP A 96 -25.29 -8.81 -6.67
C ASP A 96 -25.32 -9.25 -5.21
N TYR A 97 -25.73 -8.34 -4.33
CA TYR A 97 -26.02 -8.72 -2.95
C TYR A 97 -27.17 -9.73 -2.88
N GLY A 98 -27.11 -10.61 -1.88
CA GLY A 98 -28.10 -11.66 -1.66
C GLY A 98 -27.59 -13.05 -2.02
N ARG A 99 -28.51 -13.94 -2.40
CA ARG A 99 -28.22 -15.37 -2.54
C ARG A 99 -27.41 -15.69 -3.80
N VAL A 100 -26.39 -16.51 -3.62
CA VAL A 100 -25.52 -17.12 -4.65
C VAL A 100 -25.34 -18.58 -4.28
N ASP A 101 -25.56 -19.49 -5.22
CA ASP A 101 -25.28 -20.90 -4.99
C ASP A 101 -23.81 -21.19 -5.32
N LEU A 102 -23.06 -21.71 -4.34
CA LEU A 102 -21.64 -22.03 -4.48
C LEU A 102 -21.46 -23.53 -4.51
N VAL A 103 -20.68 -24.02 -5.47
CA VAL A 103 -20.37 -25.44 -5.60
C VAL A 103 -18.98 -25.69 -5.06
N PHE A 104 -18.89 -26.56 -4.06
CA PHE A 104 -17.64 -26.98 -3.45
C PHE A 104 -17.37 -28.44 -3.76
N GLN A 105 -16.12 -28.76 -4.09
CA GLN A 105 -15.61 -30.11 -4.12
C GLN A 105 -15.01 -30.45 -2.76
N LYS A 106 -15.58 -31.45 -2.10
CA LYS A 106 -15.13 -31.98 -0.81
C LYS A 106 -13.85 -32.80 -0.97
N LYS A 107 -13.19 -33.08 0.15
CA LYS A 107 -11.98 -33.92 0.20
C LYS A 107 -12.19 -35.34 -0.33
N ASP A 108 -13.41 -35.87 -0.19
CA ASP A 108 -13.82 -37.18 -0.72
C ASP A 108 -14.21 -37.13 -2.21
N SER A 109 -13.91 -36.00 -2.90
CA SER A 109 -14.26 -35.73 -4.30
C SER A 109 -15.75 -35.60 -4.60
N THR A 110 -16.63 -35.65 -3.60
CA THR A 110 -18.05 -35.33 -3.79
C THR A 110 -18.23 -33.83 -3.98
N SER A 111 -19.29 -33.43 -4.70
CA SER A 111 -19.64 -32.02 -4.87
C SER A 111 -20.87 -31.67 -4.05
N VAL A 112 -20.83 -30.53 -3.37
CA VAL A 112 -21.97 -29.99 -2.63
C VAL A 112 -22.29 -28.58 -3.13
N THR A 113 -23.57 -28.29 -3.30
CA THR A 113 -24.03 -26.94 -3.66
C THR A 113 -24.63 -26.31 -2.42
N VAL A 114 -24.03 -25.21 -1.97
CA VAL A 114 -24.44 -24.51 -0.76
C VAL A 114 -25.01 -23.15 -1.14
N PRO A 115 -26.24 -22.82 -0.72
CA PRO A 115 -26.74 -21.46 -0.85
C PRO A 115 -25.93 -20.54 0.08
N TRP A 116 -25.34 -19.53 -0.52
CA TRP A 116 -24.48 -18.57 0.16
C TRP A 116 -25.06 -17.16 0.05
N GLU A 117 -24.85 -16.34 1.08
CA GLU A 117 -25.32 -14.96 1.07
C GLU A 117 -24.14 -13.99 0.92
N ILE A 118 -24.14 -13.23 -0.18
CA ILE A 118 -23.19 -12.15 -0.40
C ILE A 118 -23.68 -10.91 0.34
N ARG A 119 -22.90 -10.48 1.34
CA ARG A 119 -23.24 -9.38 2.24
C ARG A 119 -22.25 -8.22 2.10
N ARG A 120 -22.57 -7.10 2.76
CA ARG A 120 -21.60 -6.02 2.99
C ARG A 120 -20.69 -6.39 4.16
N PRO A 121 -19.38 -6.12 4.07
CA PRO A 121 -18.50 -6.32 5.21
C PRO A 121 -18.89 -5.38 6.36
N PRO A 122 -18.65 -5.77 7.62
CA PRO A 122 -18.83 -4.87 8.75
C PRO A 122 -17.92 -3.64 8.58
N VAL A 123 -18.53 -2.45 8.59
CA VAL A 123 -17.86 -1.18 8.32
C VAL A 123 -17.00 -0.73 9.51
N TRP A 124 -17.40 -1.10 10.73
CA TRP A 124 -16.83 -0.60 11.98
C TRP A 124 -15.36 -0.96 12.24
N PRO A 125 -14.90 -2.21 12.09
CA PRO A 125 -13.48 -2.52 12.27
C PRO A 125 -12.61 -1.77 11.26
N LYS A 126 -13.10 -1.63 10.03
CA LYS A 126 -12.37 -0.98 8.94
C LYS A 126 -12.30 0.53 9.13
N LEU A 127 -13.37 1.17 9.58
CA LEU A 127 -13.38 2.59 9.94
C LEU A 127 -12.27 2.92 10.95
N GLY A 128 -12.11 2.11 12.01
CA GLY A 128 -11.03 2.31 12.99
C GLY A 128 -9.62 2.28 12.37
N TYR A 129 -9.34 1.28 11.52
CA TYR A 129 -8.06 1.18 10.81
C TYR A 129 -7.82 2.29 9.78
N THR A 130 -8.88 2.95 9.31
CA THR A 130 -8.77 4.09 8.38
C THR A 130 -8.69 5.45 9.09
N LEU A 131 -9.35 5.60 10.23
CA LEU A 131 -9.39 6.86 10.97
C LEU A 131 -8.05 7.15 11.67
N LEU A 132 -7.40 6.13 12.25
CA LEU A 132 -6.13 6.33 12.94
C LEU A 132 -5.04 6.92 12.02
N PRO A 133 -4.84 6.39 10.80
CA PRO A 133 -3.85 6.94 9.90
C PRO A 133 -4.31 8.30 9.29
N LEU A 134 -5.62 8.54 9.13
CA LEU A 134 -6.16 9.83 8.68
C LEU A 134 -5.91 10.94 9.71
N ILE A 135 -6.10 10.65 11.00
CA ILE A 135 -5.79 11.57 12.11
C ILE A 135 -4.30 11.93 12.08
N VAL A 136 -3.42 10.94 11.85
CA VAL A 136 -1.98 11.18 11.69
C VAL A 136 -1.70 12.11 10.51
N CYS A 137 -2.36 11.93 9.36
CA CYS A 137 -2.25 12.82 8.21
C CYS A 137 -2.77 14.25 8.50
N ILE A 138 -3.90 14.40 9.21
CA ILE A 138 -4.44 15.71 9.57
C ILE A 138 -3.49 16.43 10.53
N ILE A 139 -2.96 15.73 11.55
CA ILE A 139 -1.95 16.28 12.46
C ILE A 139 -0.72 16.72 11.67
N ALA A 140 -0.25 15.89 10.72
CA ALA A 140 0.86 16.23 9.84
C ALA A 140 0.58 17.48 8.99
N LEU A 141 -0.62 17.60 8.42
CA LEU A 141 -1.06 18.75 7.61
C LEU A 141 -1.16 20.03 8.45
N VAL A 142 -1.67 19.95 9.67
CA VAL A 142 -1.76 21.07 10.61
C VAL A 142 -0.35 21.54 11.00
N LEU A 143 0.55 20.61 11.31
CA LEU A 143 1.97 20.92 11.58
C LEU A 143 2.65 21.57 10.36
N LEU A 144 2.28 21.16 9.15
CA LEU A 144 2.69 21.72 7.86
C LEU A 144 2.29 23.19 7.71
N LEU A 145 1.02 23.49 7.99
CA LEU A 145 0.46 24.83 7.87
C LEU A 145 1.04 25.78 8.93
N GLN A 146 1.35 25.26 10.12
CA GLN A 146 1.94 26.02 11.21
C GLN A 146 3.44 26.33 11.01
N ARG A 147 4.20 25.48 10.31
CA ARG A 147 5.65 25.66 10.11
C ARG A 147 6.05 25.94 8.65
N ARG A 148 5.31 26.83 7.96
CA ARG A 148 5.60 27.31 6.59
C ARG A 148 7.01 27.89 6.34
N ARG A 149 7.83 28.10 7.37
CA ARG A 149 9.16 28.75 7.29
C ARG A 149 10.34 27.79 7.38
N GLU A 150 10.12 26.49 7.60
CA GLU A 150 11.22 25.53 7.72
C GLU A 150 11.38 24.70 6.43
N GLY A 151 12.63 24.48 6.00
CA GLY A 151 13.02 24.07 4.63
C GLY A 151 12.68 22.65 4.17
N GLU A 152 13.47 22.11 3.23
CA GLU A 152 13.21 20.87 2.45
C GLU A 152 12.80 19.63 3.25
N ILE A 153 13.29 19.49 4.50
CA ILE A 153 12.97 18.38 5.42
C ILE A 153 11.47 18.30 5.72
N TYR A 154 10.77 19.43 5.72
CA TYR A 154 9.32 19.48 5.99
C TYR A 154 8.50 18.84 4.87
N TYR A 155 8.85 19.10 3.61
CA TYR A 155 8.19 18.48 2.47
C TYR A 155 8.38 16.96 2.44
N LEU A 156 9.58 16.51 2.82
CA LEU A 156 9.92 15.09 2.85
C LEU A 156 9.17 14.36 3.97
N MET A 157 9.01 14.97 5.14
CA MET A 157 8.17 14.44 6.24
C MET A 157 6.72 14.20 5.81
N VAL A 158 6.14 15.12 5.04
CA VAL A 158 4.75 15.07 4.60
C VAL A 158 4.52 13.98 3.57
N ILE A 159 5.38 13.93 2.55
CA ILE A 159 5.36 12.88 1.53
C ILE A 159 5.46 11.52 2.20
N THR A 160 6.37 11.40 3.17
CA THR A 160 6.59 10.19 3.94
C THR A 160 5.34 9.77 4.71
N LEU A 161 4.73 10.68 5.50
CA LEU A 161 3.51 10.40 6.26
C LEU A 161 2.33 10.03 5.36
N GLY A 162 2.12 10.76 4.27
CA GLY A 162 1.08 10.47 3.29
C GLY A 162 1.29 9.13 2.60
N ALA A 163 2.51 8.83 2.16
CA ALA A 163 2.83 7.56 1.50
C ALA A 163 2.69 6.37 2.47
N THR A 164 3.13 6.51 3.73
CA THR A 164 2.96 5.50 4.78
C THR A 164 1.48 5.26 5.10
N TYR A 165 0.67 6.33 5.17
CA TYR A 165 -0.79 6.23 5.33
C TYR A 165 -1.42 5.38 4.22
N ILE A 166 -1.12 5.73 2.96
CA ILE A 166 -1.66 5.03 1.80
C ILE A 166 -1.21 3.58 1.78
N LEU A 167 0.03 3.29 2.16
CA LEU A 167 0.52 1.92 2.27
C LEU A 167 -0.21 1.13 3.34
N ALA A 168 -0.37 1.67 4.56
CA ALA A 168 -1.09 0.99 5.63
C ALA A 168 -2.55 0.71 5.24
N LEU A 169 -3.23 1.69 4.64
CA LEU A 169 -4.59 1.54 4.12
C LEU A 169 -4.65 0.46 3.03
N SER A 170 -3.65 0.40 2.17
CA SER A 170 -3.61 -0.55 1.06
C SER A 170 -3.31 -1.98 1.53
N TYR A 171 -2.34 -2.16 2.43
CA TYR A 171 -2.01 -3.47 2.99
C TYR A 171 -3.18 -4.10 3.74
N THR A 172 -3.93 -3.29 4.50
CA THR A 172 -5.12 -3.77 5.23
C THR A 172 -6.29 -4.15 4.32
N ASN A 173 -6.26 -3.71 3.06
CA ASN A 173 -7.34 -3.94 2.09
C ASN A 173 -6.84 -4.56 0.77
N LEU A 174 -5.76 -5.34 0.85
CA LEU A 174 -5.04 -5.88 -0.31
C LEU A 174 -5.95 -6.72 -1.22
N ASP A 175 -6.85 -7.52 -0.66
CA ASP A 175 -7.82 -8.30 -1.46
C ASP A 175 -8.74 -7.41 -2.30
N ALA A 176 -9.19 -6.28 -1.73
CA ALA A 176 -10.08 -5.33 -2.41
C ALA A 176 -9.32 -4.60 -3.53
N ILE A 177 -8.06 -4.29 -3.27
CA ILE A 177 -7.18 -3.61 -4.23
C ILE A 177 -6.77 -4.56 -5.35
N ALA A 178 -6.45 -5.82 -5.03
CA ALA A 178 -5.98 -6.82 -5.98
C ALA A 178 -6.96 -7.03 -7.13
N ALA A 179 -8.26 -7.01 -6.86
CA ALA A 179 -9.28 -7.20 -7.90
C ALA A 179 -9.37 -6.07 -8.94
N SER A 180 -8.67 -4.94 -8.74
CA SER A 180 -8.58 -3.89 -9.76
C SER A 180 -7.14 -3.52 -10.10
N PRO A 181 -6.77 -3.54 -11.39
CA PRO A 181 -5.41 -3.27 -11.82
C PRO A 181 -5.00 -1.82 -11.53
N PHE A 182 -5.93 -0.87 -11.62
CA PHE A 182 -5.65 0.53 -11.36
C PHE A 182 -5.22 0.77 -9.91
N TYR A 183 -5.98 0.20 -8.96
CA TYR A 183 -5.67 0.34 -7.54
C TYR A 183 -4.39 -0.42 -7.17
N LEU A 184 -4.19 -1.63 -7.70
CA LEU A 184 -2.97 -2.37 -7.39
C LEU A 184 -1.71 -1.69 -7.93
N ILE A 185 -1.74 -1.16 -9.15
CA ILE A 185 -0.61 -0.41 -9.71
C ILE A 185 -0.34 0.84 -8.87
N SER A 186 -1.40 1.55 -8.48
CA SER A 186 -1.27 2.74 -7.62
C SER A 186 -0.69 2.39 -6.25
N PHE A 187 -1.14 1.31 -5.61
CA PHE A 187 -0.52 0.77 -4.40
C PHE A 187 0.98 0.49 -4.59
N LEU A 188 1.34 -0.16 -5.69
CA LEU A 188 2.74 -0.46 -6.00
C LEU A 188 3.56 0.84 -6.18
N VAL A 189 3.01 1.89 -6.80
CA VAL A 189 3.67 3.20 -6.90
C VAL A 189 3.95 3.78 -5.52
N TRP A 190 2.96 3.77 -4.61
CA TRP A 190 3.15 4.23 -3.24
C TRP A 190 4.17 3.38 -2.47
N ASN A 191 4.26 2.08 -2.79
CA ASN A 191 5.26 1.17 -2.23
C ASN A 191 6.68 1.44 -2.75
N VAL A 192 6.83 2.03 -3.95
CA VAL A 192 8.11 2.56 -4.42
C VAL A 192 8.51 3.81 -3.66
N LEU A 193 7.54 4.68 -3.37
CA LEU A 193 7.82 6.00 -2.85
C LEU A 193 8.09 5.99 -1.34
N ALA A 194 7.27 5.29 -0.54
CA ALA A 194 7.31 5.45 0.91
C ALA A 194 8.60 4.92 1.58
N PRO A 195 9.07 3.68 1.31
CA PRO A 195 10.22 3.14 2.03
C PRO A 195 11.54 3.93 1.79
N PRO A 196 11.90 4.32 0.55
CA PRO A 196 13.05 5.18 0.33
C PRO A 196 12.84 6.59 0.91
N SER A 197 11.63 7.15 0.86
CA SER A 197 11.33 8.46 1.46
C SER A 197 11.52 8.44 2.97
N LEU A 198 11.02 7.40 3.66
CA LEU A 198 11.23 7.18 5.09
C LEU A 198 12.73 7.08 5.43
N LEU A 199 13.48 6.30 4.66
CA LEU A 199 14.92 6.16 4.89
C LEU A 199 15.66 7.48 4.68
N LEU A 200 15.35 8.22 3.62
CA LEU A 200 15.91 9.55 3.38
C LEU A 200 15.53 10.52 4.51
N PHE A 201 14.31 10.45 5.03
CA PHE A 201 13.89 11.26 6.18
C PHE A 201 14.80 11.03 7.39
N PHE A 202 15.03 9.77 7.78
CA PHE A 202 15.89 9.44 8.92
C PHE A 202 17.38 9.72 8.68
N LEU A 203 17.84 9.65 7.43
CA LEU A 203 19.21 10.04 7.09
C LEU A 203 19.45 11.56 7.18
N HIS A 204 18.41 12.38 6.98
CA HIS A 204 18.51 13.85 7.04
C HIS A 204 18.11 14.43 8.40
N TYR A 205 17.29 13.72 9.19
CA TYR A 205 16.89 14.17 10.52
C TYR A 205 17.82 13.60 11.61
N PRO A 206 18.33 14.39 12.58
CA PRO A 206 18.10 15.83 12.82
C PRO A 206 19.14 16.76 12.15
N TYR A 207 20.05 16.24 11.32
CA TYR A 207 21.19 16.99 10.79
C TYR A 207 20.80 17.93 9.63
N LYS A 208 20.61 19.22 9.93
CA LYS A 208 20.38 20.31 8.96
C LYS A 208 21.44 20.50 7.86
N LYS A 209 22.58 19.81 7.90
CA LYS A 209 23.74 20.08 7.03
C LYS A 209 24.25 18.82 6.37
N ARG A 210 23.62 18.44 5.27
CA ARG A 210 24.28 18.00 4.02
C ARG A 210 23.16 17.70 3.05
N GLY A 211 22.98 18.59 2.08
CA GLY A 211 22.27 18.22 0.86
C GLY A 211 23.01 17.02 0.30
N ALA A 212 22.47 15.82 0.49
CA ALA A 212 22.86 14.69 -0.32
C ALA A 212 22.73 15.19 -1.75
N THR A 213 23.84 15.23 -2.49
CA THR A 213 23.80 15.57 -3.90
C THR A 213 22.71 14.70 -4.51
N LEU A 214 21.67 15.35 -5.04
CA LEU A 214 20.47 14.74 -5.63
C LEU A 214 20.71 13.38 -6.32
N PRO A 215 21.80 13.16 -7.10
CA PRO A 215 22.08 11.87 -7.74
C PRO A 215 22.11 10.66 -6.79
N PHE A 216 22.68 10.76 -5.58
CA PHE A 216 22.79 9.58 -4.71
C PHE A 216 21.46 9.22 -4.02
N SER A 217 20.63 10.23 -3.73
CA SER A 217 19.30 10.01 -3.15
C SER A 217 18.35 9.28 -4.12
N ALA A 218 18.49 9.50 -5.42
CA ALA A 218 17.72 8.82 -6.45
C ALA A 218 18.06 7.31 -6.54
N LEU A 219 19.32 6.94 -6.32
CA LEU A 219 19.75 5.53 -6.32
C LEU A 219 19.07 4.72 -5.20
N MET A 220 18.69 5.37 -4.10
CA MET A 220 17.96 4.72 -3.01
C MET A 220 16.58 4.24 -3.43
N TYR A 221 16.00 4.73 -4.53
CA TYR A 221 14.71 4.25 -5.06
C TYR A 221 14.85 3.06 -6.01
N LEU A 222 16.06 2.77 -6.50
CA LEU A 222 16.28 1.78 -7.56
C LEU A 222 15.81 0.36 -7.16
N PRO A 223 16.11 -0.17 -5.96
CA PRO A 223 15.59 -1.48 -5.56
C PRO A 223 14.06 -1.54 -5.53
N ALA A 224 13.42 -0.50 -5.00
CA ALA A 224 11.96 -0.38 -4.96
C ALA A 224 11.36 -0.28 -6.37
N LEU A 225 11.99 0.48 -7.26
CA LEU A 225 11.58 0.64 -8.65
C LEU A 225 11.68 -0.68 -9.43
N ILE A 226 12.76 -1.44 -9.26
CA ILE A 226 12.92 -2.76 -9.88
C ILE A 226 11.81 -3.70 -9.38
N SER A 227 11.60 -3.76 -8.07
CA SER A 227 10.53 -4.56 -7.45
C SER A 227 9.16 -4.19 -8.01
N PHE A 228 8.90 -2.89 -8.18
CA PHE A 228 7.67 -2.36 -8.77
C PHE A 228 7.48 -2.75 -10.23
N VAL A 229 8.48 -2.55 -11.09
CA VAL A 229 8.37 -2.84 -12.52
C VAL A 229 8.14 -4.34 -12.72
N VAL A 230 8.90 -5.19 -12.03
CA VAL A 230 8.77 -6.64 -12.12
C VAL A 230 7.40 -7.09 -11.62
N THR A 231 6.97 -6.64 -10.45
CA THR A 231 5.67 -7.05 -9.86
C THR A 231 4.50 -6.56 -10.70
N SER A 232 4.55 -5.31 -11.18
CA SER A 232 3.51 -4.74 -12.04
C SER A 232 3.40 -5.49 -13.36
N PHE A 233 4.53 -5.80 -13.99
CA PHE A 233 4.56 -6.59 -15.23
C PHE A 233 3.95 -7.98 -15.05
N LEU A 234 4.37 -8.71 -14.00
CA LEU A 234 3.84 -10.04 -13.69
C LEU A 234 2.35 -9.99 -13.37
N TYR A 235 1.91 -8.97 -12.64
CA TYR A 235 0.50 -8.81 -12.33
C TYR A 235 -0.33 -8.51 -13.58
N VAL A 236 0.12 -7.60 -14.46
CA VAL A 236 -0.59 -7.31 -15.72
C VAL A 236 -0.69 -8.57 -16.59
N ARG A 237 0.42 -9.33 -16.70
CA ARG A 237 0.43 -10.61 -17.40
C ARG A 237 -0.58 -11.59 -16.80
N PHE A 238 -0.61 -11.72 -15.47
CA PHE A 238 -1.56 -12.58 -14.78
C PHE A 238 -3.01 -12.11 -14.93
N TYR A 239 -3.26 -10.80 -14.92
CA TYR A 239 -4.58 -10.20 -15.05
C TYR A 239 -5.23 -10.53 -16.40
N PHE A 240 -4.45 -10.49 -17.49
CA PHE A 240 -4.93 -10.84 -18.82
C PHE A 240 -4.90 -12.35 -19.10
N ALA A 241 -4.05 -13.12 -18.42
CA ALA A 241 -3.95 -14.58 -18.56
C ALA A 241 -3.86 -15.25 -17.18
N PRO A 242 -5.00 -15.50 -16.50
CA PRO A 242 -5.04 -16.02 -15.14
C PRO A 242 -4.83 -17.55 -15.08
N THR A 243 -3.70 -18.03 -15.59
CA THR A 243 -3.31 -19.45 -15.54
C THR A 243 -2.66 -19.80 -14.19
N PRO A 244 -2.73 -21.07 -13.73
CA PRO A 244 -2.05 -21.51 -12.51
C PRO A 244 -0.55 -21.16 -12.50
N HIS A 245 0.12 -21.35 -13.64
CA HIS A 245 1.54 -21.03 -13.78
C HIS A 245 1.85 -19.52 -13.60
N ASN A 246 1.03 -18.64 -14.18
CA ASN A 246 1.21 -17.19 -13.99
C ASN A 246 0.90 -16.78 -12.54
N GLN A 247 -0.05 -17.46 -11.88
CA GLN A 247 -0.36 -17.25 -10.46
C GLN A 247 0.82 -17.64 -9.56
N GLU A 248 1.39 -18.82 -9.76
CA GLU A 248 2.55 -19.31 -9.01
C GLU A 248 3.75 -18.38 -9.18
N THR A 249 4.02 -17.95 -10.41
CA THR A 249 5.11 -17.01 -10.71
C THR A 249 4.91 -15.68 -9.99
N LEU A 250 3.71 -15.10 -10.06
CA LEU A 250 3.37 -13.85 -9.37
C LEU A 250 3.50 -14.01 -7.84
N LEU A 251 3.01 -15.11 -7.28
CA LEU A 251 3.09 -15.38 -5.84
C LEU A 251 4.54 -15.58 -5.39
N PHE A 252 5.33 -16.35 -6.14
CA PHE A 252 6.74 -16.58 -5.82
C PHE A 252 7.53 -15.27 -5.82
N VAL A 253 7.42 -14.50 -6.90
CA VAL A 253 8.15 -13.24 -7.05
C VAL A 253 7.63 -12.18 -6.08
N GLY A 254 6.31 -12.07 -5.90
CA GLY A 254 5.70 -11.14 -4.96
C GLY A 254 6.05 -11.43 -3.50
N ARG A 255 6.19 -12.71 -3.11
CA ARG A 255 6.62 -13.12 -1.77
C ARG A 255 8.11 -12.88 -1.51
N LEU A 256 8.93 -12.82 -2.56
CA LEU A 256 10.36 -12.57 -2.42
C LEU A 256 10.68 -11.08 -2.49
N LEU A 257 10.26 -10.42 -3.58
CA LEU A 257 10.66 -9.04 -3.88
C LEU A 257 10.03 -8.02 -2.94
N ILE A 258 8.71 -8.05 -2.72
CA ILE A 258 8.08 -7.02 -1.88
C ILE A 258 8.58 -7.11 -0.42
N PRO A 259 8.54 -8.27 0.26
CA PRO A 259 9.05 -8.39 1.62
C PRO A 259 10.57 -8.18 1.70
N GLY A 260 11.34 -8.72 0.74
CA GLY A 260 12.79 -8.57 0.72
C GLY A 260 13.22 -7.10 0.57
N THR A 261 12.59 -6.37 -0.35
CA THR A 261 12.84 -4.93 -0.53
C THR A 261 12.45 -4.14 0.72
N ASN A 262 11.25 -4.38 1.29
CA ASN A 262 10.82 -3.70 2.52
C ASN A 262 11.72 -4.01 3.72
N PHE A 263 12.22 -5.25 3.82
CA PHE A 263 13.15 -5.66 4.86
C PHE A 263 14.49 -4.92 4.75
N LEU A 264 15.05 -4.80 3.54
CA LEU A 264 16.29 -4.04 3.30
C LEU A 264 16.14 -2.56 3.68
N TYR A 265 15.03 -1.92 3.30
CA TYR A 265 14.75 -0.54 3.75
C TYR A 265 14.55 -0.47 5.26
N GLY A 266 13.89 -1.46 5.86
CA GLY A 266 13.74 -1.61 7.31
C GLY A 266 15.09 -1.62 8.03
N LEU A 267 16.02 -2.46 7.58
CA LEU A 267 17.39 -2.51 8.11
C LEU A 267 18.12 -1.18 7.92
N GLY A 268 17.98 -0.56 6.75
CA GLY A 268 18.56 0.76 6.46
C GLY A 268 18.04 1.84 7.42
N MET A 269 16.74 1.84 7.71
CA MET A 269 16.11 2.79 8.64
C MET A 269 16.60 2.56 10.06
N VAL A 270 16.62 1.32 10.53
CA VAL A 270 17.13 0.97 11.87
C VAL A 270 18.59 1.40 12.01
N TRP A 271 19.42 1.13 11.00
CA TRP A 271 20.80 1.58 10.97
C TRP A 271 20.91 3.10 10.99
N ALA A 272 20.12 3.83 10.20
CA ALA A 272 20.10 5.29 10.18
C ALA A 272 19.69 5.88 11.53
N ILE A 273 18.69 5.29 12.20
CA ILE A 273 18.24 5.68 13.54
C ILE A 273 19.38 5.46 14.54
N PHE A 274 19.98 4.27 14.61
CA PHE A 274 21.10 4.00 15.51
C PHE A 274 22.28 4.93 15.26
N HIS A 275 22.64 5.12 13.99
CA HIS A 275 23.71 6.03 13.59
C HIS A 275 23.44 7.47 14.03
N SER A 276 22.20 7.95 13.88
CA SER A 276 21.79 9.28 14.34
C SER A 276 21.82 9.43 15.86
N LEU A 277 21.44 8.39 16.61
CA LEU A 277 21.45 8.38 18.08
C LEU A 277 22.88 8.34 18.63
N PHE A 278 23.77 7.53 18.04
CA PHE A 278 25.15 7.37 18.50
C PHE A 278 26.09 8.49 18.05
N ARG A 279 25.76 9.25 17.00
CA ARG A 279 26.59 10.39 16.56
C ARG A 279 26.26 11.72 17.21
N GLY A 280 25.14 11.82 17.93
CA GLY A 280 24.75 12.97 18.77
C GLY A 280 24.57 14.30 18.01
N PRO A 281 23.63 15.18 18.42
CA PRO A 281 23.58 16.52 17.87
C PRO A 281 24.90 17.22 18.21
N SER A 282 25.71 17.53 17.19
CA SER A 282 26.76 18.53 17.31
C SER A 282 26.07 19.87 17.51
N TYR A 283 25.62 20.13 18.74
CA TYR A 283 25.28 21.47 19.18
C TYR A 283 26.57 22.27 19.04
N GLU A 284 26.67 23.05 17.96
CA GLU A 284 27.56 24.20 17.90
C GLU A 284 27.26 24.99 19.17
N ARG A 285 28.16 24.94 20.16
CA ARG A 285 28.08 25.77 21.37
C ARG A 285 27.82 27.19 20.90
N PRO A 286 26.81 27.91 21.40
CA PRO A 286 26.70 29.33 21.12
C PRO A 286 28.02 29.95 21.55
N ARG A 287 28.76 30.53 20.60
CA ARG A 287 29.85 31.45 20.93
C ARG A 287 29.17 32.56 21.72
N MET A 288 29.31 32.53 23.05
CA MET A 288 29.08 33.71 23.86
C MET A 288 30.05 34.76 23.34
N ILE A 289 29.50 35.70 22.57
CA ILE A 289 30.14 36.97 22.32
C ILE A 289 30.02 37.69 23.65
N LEU A 290 31.08 37.66 24.45
CA LEU A 290 31.30 38.64 25.49
C LEU A 290 31.44 39.99 24.78
N VAL A 291 30.43 40.84 24.91
CA VAL A 291 30.53 42.28 24.67
C VAL A 291 30.68 42.94 26.04
#